data_AF-A0A0H5Q4I7-F1
#
_entry.id   AF-A0A0H5Q4I7-F1
#
_cell.length_a   1.000
_cell.length_b   1.000
_cell.length_c   1.000
_cell.angle_alpha   90.00
_cell.angle_beta   90.00
_cell.angle_gamma   90.00
#
_symmetry.space_group_name_H-M   'P 1'
#
loop_
_entity.id
_entity.type
_entity.pdbx_description
1 polymer ?
#
loop_
_entity_poly.entity_id
_entity_poly.type
_entity_poly.pdbx_seq_one_letter_code
_entity_poly.pdbx_strand_id
1 'polypeptide(L)'
;MKDITILTDVQGEVIGEKLVDPKYPWKERKLKTFKLARLYEVAGWPDYATRTATCSTWLQYLAMEDGMRQLHAANFCKLRLCPLCIARRAKQSAYQLSQVMDKVQLDHPSVMYLFLTLTVRNCPGDQLGDTLGRLTKAWKSLIDQRQIQRSIKGWFRAIEITRNKDDGTYHPHIHAILAVEPGYFARKSGEYITHKEWVRRWRLALKADYDPSVRIQTTKAKGELCAGRAAAEEAAKYATKDSDYIDSDLPEWMAADIVDTYTRALRRRRLTAFGGWLKEAAAALGTEDLEDGDLVHLDQDTIRADVAELIEDYGWHFGAGDYVLTSRRVNPLRVTRAEGDTPPAAPGRPPENEEGERPSGASAGRRENREPPR
;
A
#
# COMPACT_ATOMS: atom_id res chain seq x y z
N MET A 1 15.88 -18.62 24.58
CA MET A 1 14.90 -18.35 25.65
C MET A 1 13.96 -17.29 25.13
N LYS A 2 12.64 -17.51 25.22
CA LYS A 2 11.62 -16.57 24.75
C LYS A 2 11.68 -15.31 25.62
N ASP A 3 11.88 -14.14 25.02
CA ASP A 3 11.70 -12.86 25.71
C ASP A 3 10.19 -12.59 25.88
N ILE A 4 9.57 -13.34 26.79
CA ILE A 4 8.19 -13.12 27.22
C ILE A 4 8.20 -11.83 28.02
N THR A 5 7.61 -10.79 27.46
CA THR A 5 7.44 -9.52 28.17
C THR A 5 6.16 -9.59 28.97
N ILE A 6 6.24 -9.55 30.30
CA ILE A 6 5.08 -9.53 31.19
C ILE A 6 4.71 -8.09 31.53
N LEU A 7 3.41 -7.78 31.50
CA LEU A 7 2.86 -6.54 32.03
C LEU A 7 2.42 -6.74 33.46
N THR A 8 2.81 -5.81 34.32
CA THR A 8 2.33 -5.72 35.71
C THR A 8 1.54 -4.43 35.90
N ASP A 9 0.62 -4.41 36.85
CA ASP A 9 -0.07 -3.19 37.24
C ASP A 9 0.79 -2.33 38.19
N VAL A 10 0.19 -1.24 38.68
CA VAL A 10 0.84 -0.30 39.63
C VAL A 10 1.13 -0.91 41.00
N GLN A 11 0.53 -2.05 41.33
CA GLN A 11 0.72 -2.80 42.57
C GLN A 11 1.72 -3.96 42.39
N GLY A 12 2.18 -4.21 41.15
CA GLY A 12 3.12 -5.28 40.82
C GLY A 12 2.44 -6.61 40.48
N GLU A 13 1.11 -6.66 40.41
CA GLU A 13 0.36 -7.86 40.02
C GLU A 13 0.47 -8.11 38.52
N VAL A 14 0.62 -9.37 38.14
CA VAL A 14 0.79 -9.77 36.73
C VAL A 14 -0.54 -9.65 35.98
N ILE A 15 -0.57 -8.76 34.98
CA ILE A 15 -1.71 -8.58 34.07
C ILE A 15 -1.67 -9.65 32.97
N GLY A 16 -0.48 -9.93 32.41
CA GLY A 16 -0.28 -11.00 31.42
C GLY A 16 0.85 -10.74 30.43
N GLU A 17 0.99 -11.63 29.45
CA GLU A 17 2.00 -11.51 28.39
C GLU A 17 1.65 -10.39 27.41
N LYS A 18 2.59 -9.48 27.19
CA LYS A 18 2.47 -8.35 26.25
C LYS A 18 2.63 -8.80 24.81
N LEU A 19 1.85 -8.22 23.90
CA LEU A 19 2.13 -8.32 22.47
C LEU A 19 3.46 -7.61 22.12
N VAL A 20 4.39 -8.36 21.52
CA VAL A 20 5.61 -7.82 20.92
C VAL A 20 5.54 -8.05 19.41
N ASP A 21 5.32 -6.98 18.66
CA ASP A 21 5.31 -6.97 17.19
C ASP A 21 6.25 -5.87 16.69
N PRO A 22 7.49 -6.20 16.27
CA PRO A 22 8.45 -5.20 15.79
C PRO A 22 8.04 -4.60 14.44
N LYS A 23 7.12 -5.23 13.69
CA LYS A 23 6.68 -4.76 12.38
C LYS A 23 5.65 -3.64 12.51
N TYR A 24 4.93 -3.54 13.63
CA TYR A 24 3.79 -2.63 13.73
C TYR A 24 3.58 -2.01 15.13
N PRO A 25 3.55 -0.67 15.25
CA PRO A 25 3.34 0.03 16.53
C PRO A 25 1.85 0.05 16.92
N TRP A 26 1.35 -1.10 17.39
CA TRP A 26 -0.06 -1.29 17.72
C TRP A 26 -0.55 -0.39 18.84
N LYS A 27 0.23 -0.28 19.93
CA LYS A 27 -0.14 0.50 21.11
C LYS A 27 -0.31 1.97 20.78
N GLU A 28 0.69 2.56 20.14
CA GLU A 28 0.74 3.98 19.80
C GLU A 28 -0.44 4.36 18.90
N ARG A 29 -0.72 3.54 17.89
CA ARG A 29 -1.85 3.77 16.99
C ARG A 29 -3.19 3.51 17.66
N LYS A 30 -3.28 2.50 18.55
CA LYS A 30 -4.50 2.22 19.31
C LYS A 30 -4.85 3.38 20.24
N LEU A 31 -3.88 3.98 20.93
CA LEU A 31 -4.10 5.16 21.76
C LEU A 31 -4.67 6.34 20.96
N LYS A 32 -4.17 6.55 19.73
CA LYS A 32 -4.73 7.57 18.83
C LYS A 32 -6.18 7.29 18.43
N THR A 33 -6.62 6.02 18.37
CA THR A 33 -8.03 5.72 18.07
C THR A 33 -8.99 6.22 19.17
N PHE A 34 -8.60 6.19 20.44
CA PHE A 34 -9.44 6.73 21.51
C PHE A 34 -9.57 8.25 21.42
N LYS A 35 -8.48 8.95 21.08
CA LYS A 35 -8.53 10.39 20.79
C LYS A 35 -9.50 10.67 19.64
N LEU A 36 -9.38 9.94 18.53
CA LEU A 36 -10.31 10.10 17.41
C LEU A 36 -11.76 9.74 17.77
N ALA A 37 -11.99 8.72 18.60
CA ALA A 37 -13.33 8.36 19.06
C ALA A 37 -13.97 9.54 19.81
N ARG A 38 -13.22 10.18 20.72
CA ARG A 38 -13.65 11.40 21.41
C ARG A 38 -13.98 12.53 20.43
N LEU A 39 -13.14 12.77 19.42
CA LEU A 39 -13.40 13.79 18.41
C LEU A 39 -14.67 13.51 17.59
N TYR A 40 -14.94 12.24 17.26
CA TYR A 40 -16.19 11.86 16.62
C TYR A 40 -17.42 12.10 17.50
N GLU A 41 -17.35 11.86 18.81
CA GLU A 41 -18.45 12.18 19.74
C GLU A 41 -18.76 13.68 19.72
N VAL A 42 -17.72 14.51 19.86
CA VAL A 42 -17.84 15.98 19.86
C VAL A 42 -18.36 16.49 18.52
N ALA A 43 -17.92 15.88 17.41
CA ALA A 43 -18.36 16.20 16.05
C ALA A 43 -19.79 15.68 15.72
N GLY A 44 -20.45 14.95 16.63
CA GLY A 44 -21.81 14.46 16.42
C GLY A 44 -21.91 13.16 15.61
N TRP A 45 -20.89 12.30 15.65
CA TRP A 45 -20.83 11.00 14.96
C TRP A 45 -20.69 9.81 15.95
N PRO A 46 -21.70 9.51 16.79
CA PRO A 46 -21.60 8.50 17.85
C PRO A 46 -21.31 7.08 17.33
N ASP A 47 -21.84 6.71 16.17
CA ASP A 47 -21.56 5.41 15.55
C ASP A 47 -20.09 5.29 15.13
N TYR A 48 -19.50 6.37 14.63
CA TYR A 48 -18.10 6.40 14.20
C TYR A 48 -17.16 6.40 15.40
N ALA A 49 -17.54 7.09 16.48
CA ALA A 49 -16.86 7.05 17.76
C ALA A 49 -16.78 5.62 18.30
N THR A 50 -17.93 4.94 18.41
CA THR A 50 -18.02 3.56 18.92
C THR A 50 -17.19 2.59 18.08
N ARG A 51 -17.30 2.67 16.75
CA ARG A 51 -16.52 1.83 15.83
C ARG A 51 -15.02 2.08 15.96
N THR A 52 -14.61 3.35 16.10
CA THR A 52 -13.19 3.71 16.21
C THR A 52 -12.63 3.27 17.57
N ALA A 53 -13.39 3.42 18.66
CA ALA A 53 -13.01 2.99 20.00
C ALA A 53 -12.80 1.47 20.09
N THR A 54 -13.63 0.69 19.38
CA THR A 54 -13.53 -0.78 19.33
C THR A 54 -12.57 -1.30 18.25
N CYS A 55 -12.07 -0.44 17.36
CA CYS A 55 -11.13 -0.84 16.33
C CYS A 55 -9.87 -1.46 16.93
N SER A 56 -9.50 -2.66 16.50
CA SER A 56 -8.30 -3.37 16.98
C SER A 56 -8.30 -3.55 18.50
N THR A 57 -9.44 -3.85 19.11
CA THR A 57 -9.44 -4.34 20.50
C THR A 57 -9.10 -5.82 20.58
N TRP A 58 -9.11 -6.53 19.46
CA TRP A 58 -8.72 -7.93 19.34
C TRP A 58 -7.83 -8.14 18.12
N LEU A 59 -6.73 -8.87 18.33
CA LEU A 59 -5.76 -9.29 17.33
C LEU A 59 -5.49 -10.77 17.48
N GLN A 60 -5.49 -11.51 16.38
CA GLN A 60 -5.12 -12.91 16.35
C GLN A 60 -3.88 -13.09 15.50
N TYR A 61 -2.93 -13.86 16.01
CA TYR A 61 -1.68 -14.20 15.35
C TYR A 61 -1.56 -15.70 15.14
N LEU A 62 -1.03 -16.07 13.97
CA LEU A 62 -0.37 -17.35 13.78
C LEU A 62 1.04 -17.24 14.32
N ALA A 63 1.45 -18.18 15.15
CA ALA A 63 2.76 -18.19 15.79
C ALA A 63 3.47 -19.53 15.60
N MET A 64 4.79 -19.47 15.44
CA MET A 64 5.71 -20.61 15.40
C MET A 64 6.39 -20.75 16.78
N GLU A 65 6.90 -21.93 17.14
CA GLU A 65 7.60 -22.16 18.40
C GLU A 65 8.87 -21.31 18.56
N ASP A 66 9.51 -20.94 17.44
CA ASP A 66 10.68 -20.05 17.36
C ASP A 66 10.38 -18.58 17.68
N GLY A 67 9.10 -18.23 17.86
CA GLY A 67 8.63 -16.88 18.20
C GLY A 67 8.26 -16.02 16.99
N MET A 68 8.39 -16.51 15.76
CA MET A 68 7.87 -15.81 14.58
C MET A 68 6.33 -15.74 14.64
N ARG A 69 5.78 -14.57 14.33
CA ARG A 69 4.34 -14.30 14.35
C ARG A 69 3.88 -13.59 13.08
N GLN A 70 2.67 -13.90 12.64
CA GLN A 70 1.98 -13.26 11.52
C GLN A 70 0.54 -12.93 11.94
N LEU A 71 0.11 -11.69 11.74
CA LEU A 71 -1.27 -11.31 12.03
C LEU A 71 -2.20 -12.07 11.08
N HIS A 72 -3.25 -12.68 11.64
CA HIS A 72 -4.19 -13.53 10.91
C HIS A 72 -5.64 -13.04 10.98
N ALA A 73 -6.02 -12.36 12.07
CA ALA A 73 -7.33 -11.72 12.14
C ALA A 73 -7.29 -10.50 13.09
N ALA A 74 -8.19 -9.54 12.85
CA ALA A 74 -8.35 -8.37 13.70
C ALA A 74 -9.70 -7.68 13.44
N ASN A 75 -10.25 -7.00 14.44
CA ASN A 75 -11.52 -6.27 14.33
C ASN A 75 -11.32 -4.80 13.91
N PHE A 76 -11.04 -4.56 12.63
CA PHE A 76 -10.85 -3.20 12.12
C PHE A 76 -12.16 -2.46 11.83
N CYS A 77 -12.25 -1.19 12.21
CA CYS A 77 -13.42 -0.37 11.91
C CYS A 77 -13.53 0.06 10.43
N LYS A 78 -12.43 -0.01 9.66
CA LYS A 78 -12.31 0.44 8.26
C LYS A 78 -12.67 1.92 8.02
N LEU A 79 -12.71 2.76 9.06
CA LEU A 79 -12.98 4.19 8.91
C LEU A 79 -11.78 4.93 8.31
N ARG A 80 -12.06 5.90 7.43
CA ARG A 80 -11.06 6.63 6.63
C ARG A 80 -10.17 7.58 7.42
N LEU A 81 -10.51 7.87 8.66
CA LEU A 81 -9.69 8.68 9.57
C LEU A 81 -9.06 7.82 10.69
N CYS A 82 -9.38 6.53 10.79
CA CYS A 82 -8.83 5.71 11.87
C CYS A 82 -7.32 5.50 11.68
N PRO A 83 -6.45 5.93 12.62
CA PRO A 83 -4.98 5.85 12.49
C PRO A 83 -4.42 4.43 12.29
N LEU A 84 -5.16 3.41 12.73
CA LEU A 84 -4.87 2.01 12.45
C LEU A 84 -5.28 1.62 11.02
N CYS A 85 -6.53 1.88 10.66
CA CYS A 85 -7.08 1.45 9.37
C CYS A 85 -6.44 2.19 8.21
N ILE A 86 -6.18 3.51 8.33
CA ILE A 86 -5.49 4.25 7.27
C ILE A 86 -4.12 3.62 7.05
N ALA A 87 -3.34 3.42 8.12
CA ALA A 87 -1.97 2.92 8.06
C ALA A 87 -1.85 1.58 7.36
N ARG A 88 -2.72 0.65 7.72
CA ARG A 88 -2.77 -0.67 7.08
C ARG A 88 -3.24 -0.56 5.63
N ARG A 89 -4.20 0.31 5.35
CA ARG A 89 -4.69 0.56 3.98
C ARG A 89 -3.60 1.10 3.05
N ALA A 90 -2.79 2.09 3.44
CA ALA A 90 -1.73 2.54 2.52
C ALA A 90 -0.69 1.47 2.26
N LYS A 91 -0.31 0.67 3.28
CA LYS A 91 0.61 -0.45 3.06
C LYS A 91 0.03 -1.45 2.06
N GLN A 92 -1.25 -1.83 2.23
CA GLN A 92 -1.94 -2.70 1.27
C GLN A 92 -2.03 -2.08 -0.12
N SER A 93 -2.48 -0.82 -0.23
CA SER A 93 -2.63 -0.13 -1.52
C SER A 93 -1.29 -0.02 -2.24
N ALA A 94 -0.19 0.25 -1.52
CA ALA A 94 1.16 0.28 -2.09
C ALA A 94 1.59 -1.11 -2.59
N TYR A 95 1.35 -2.15 -1.80
CA TYR A 95 1.66 -3.54 -2.19
C TYR A 95 0.87 -3.96 -3.43
N GLN A 96 -0.45 -3.77 -3.43
CA GLN A 96 -1.32 -4.08 -4.57
C GLN A 96 -0.94 -3.28 -5.81
N LEU A 97 -0.67 -1.98 -5.67
CA LEU A 97 -0.21 -1.14 -6.78
C LEU A 97 1.14 -1.63 -7.34
N SER A 98 2.08 -2.07 -6.48
CA SER A 98 3.32 -2.71 -6.94
C SER A 98 3.03 -3.95 -7.77
N GLN A 99 2.13 -4.84 -7.33
CA GLN A 99 1.77 -6.05 -8.08
C GLN A 99 1.13 -5.72 -9.44
N VAL A 100 0.28 -4.69 -9.49
CA VAL A 100 -0.30 -4.18 -10.74
C VAL A 100 0.81 -3.68 -11.68
N MET A 101 1.77 -2.90 -11.16
CA MET A 101 2.89 -2.40 -11.95
C MET A 101 3.81 -3.52 -12.45
N ASP A 102 4.06 -4.54 -11.63
CA ASP A 102 4.84 -5.73 -11.99
C ASP A 102 4.15 -6.52 -13.12
N LYS A 103 2.81 -6.66 -13.05
CA LYS A 103 2.03 -7.31 -14.11
C LYS A 103 2.08 -6.52 -15.43
N VAL A 104 1.95 -5.19 -15.38
CA VAL A 104 2.08 -4.34 -16.58
C VAL A 104 3.50 -4.43 -17.15
N GLN A 105 4.53 -4.48 -16.31
CA GLN A 105 5.92 -4.67 -16.75
C GLN A 105 6.13 -6.02 -17.44
N LEU A 106 5.47 -7.08 -16.94
CA LEU A 106 5.51 -8.40 -17.57
C LEU A 106 4.84 -8.40 -18.96
N ASP A 107 3.68 -7.75 -19.08
CA ASP A 107 2.92 -7.69 -20.33
C ASP A 107 3.55 -6.72 -21.35
N HIS A 108 4.20 -5.68 -20.85
CA HIS A 108 4.84 -4.63 -21.64
C HIS A 108 6.27 -4.38 -21.13
N PRO A 109 7.26 -5.21 -21.54
CA PRO A 109 8.63 -5.17 -20.98
C PRO A 109 9.37 -3.84 -21.15
N SER A 110 8.94 -2.98 -22.08
CA SER A 110 9.54 -1.67 -22.33
C SER A 110 8.78 -0.52 -21.68
N VAL A 111 7.72 -0.79 -20.90
CA VAL A 111 6.95 0.23 -20.21
C VAL A 111 7.84 1.04 -19.27
N MET A 112 7.57 2.34 -19.20
CA MET A 112 8.23 3.26 -18.30
C MET A 112 7.17 3.98 -17.48
N TYR A 113 7.51 4.32 -16.23
CA TYR A 113 6.60 5.01 -15.33
C TYR A 113 7.02 6.47 -15.06
N LEU A 114 6.01 7.34 -15.00
CA LEU A 114 6.13 8.72 -14.57
C LEU A 114 5.29 8.92 -13.31
N PHE A 115 5.80 9.73 -12.39
CA PHE A 115 5.07 10.21 -11.23
C PHE A 115 4.59 11.64 -11.50
N LEU A 116 3.28 11.85 -11.43
CA LEU A 116 2.61 13.12 -11.67
C LEU A 116 1.89 13.59 -10.41
N THR A 117 2.13 14.83 -10.01
CA THR A 117 1.34 15.54 -9.00
C THR A 117 0.60 16.70 -9.65
N LEU A 118 -0.72 16.75 -9.45
CA LEU A 118 -1.60 17.83 -9.93
C LEU A 118 -2.28 18.52 -8.75
N THR A 119 -2.14 19.85 -8.65
CA THR A 119 -2.71 20.61 -7.53
C THR A 119 -3.88 21.50 -7.95
N VAL A 120 -4.61 21.98 -6.95
CA VAL A 120 -5.62 23.06 -7.03
C VAL A 120 -5.29 24.12 -5.97
N ARG A 121 -5.84 25.33 -6.06
CA ARG A 121 -5.73 26.30 -4.96
C ARG A 121 -6.38 25.72 -3.71
N ASN A 122 -5.91 26.17 -2.56
CA ASN A 122 -6.53 25.80 -1.29
C ASN A 122 -8.01 26.18 -1.27
N CYS A 123 -8.78 25.43 -0.50
CA CYS A 123 -10.20 25.65 -0.32
C CYS A 123 -10.55 25.64 1.18
N PRO A 124 -11.57 26.40 1.61
CA PRO A 124 -12.12 26.28 2.94
C PRO A 124 -12.81 24.92 3.14
N GLY A 125 -13.00 24.51 4.40
CA GLY A 125 -13.51 23.17 4.75
C GLY A 125 -14.91 22.87 4.20
N ASP A 126 -15.79 23.86 4.23
CA ASP A 126 -17.16 23.79 3.67
C ASP A 126 -17.16 23.51 2.16
N GLN A 127 -16.12 23.93 1.43
CA GLN A 127 -15.96 23.70 -0.01
C GLN A 127 -15.09 22.49 -0.35
N LEU A 128 -14.58 21.75 0.63
CA LEU A 128 -13.67 20.62 0.39
C LEU A 128 -14.34 19.53 -0.46
N GLY A 129 -15.58 19.16 -0.12
CA GLY A 129 -16.34 18.15 -0.86
C GLY A 129 -16.55 18.51 -2.34
N ASP A 130 -16.87 19.77 -2.61
CA ASP A 130 -17.06 20.28 -3.97
C ASP A 130 -15.74 20.37 -4.73
N THR A 131 -14.67 20.76 -4.04
CA THR A 131 -13.33 20.81 -4.62
C THR A 131 -12.83 19.42 -5.00
N LEU A 132 -13.06 18.39 -4.17
CA LEU A 132 -12.80 16.99 -4.53
C LEU A 132 -13.63 16.53 -5.73
N GLY A 133 -14.89 16.97 -5.82
CA GLY A 133 -15.76 16.71 -6.97
C GLY A 133 -15.24 17.36 -8.26
N ARG A 134 -14.77 18.62 -8.19
CA ARG A 134 -14.13 19.31 -9.30
C ARG A 134 -12.83 18.64 -9.71
N LEU A 135 -12.01 18.23 -8.75
CA LEU A 135 -10.72 17.58 -8.95
C LEU A 135 -10.86 16.24 -9.70
N THR A 136 -11.84 15.41 -9.32
CA THR A 136 -12.13 14.14 -10.00
C THR A 136 -12.70 14.33 -11.41
N LYS A 137 -13.57 15.33 -11.62
CA LYS A 137 -14.06 15.70 -12.96
C LYS A 137 -12.93 16.23 -13.84
N ALA A 138 -12.07 17.09 -13.30
CA ALA A 138 -10.90 17.62 -14.00
C ALA A 138 -9.94 16.50 -14.39
N TRP A 139 -9.70 15.51 -13.52
CA TRP A 139 -8.92 14.32 -13.88
C TRP A 139 -9.51 13.61 -15.09
N LYS A 140 -10.83 13.33 -15.07
CA LYS A 140 -11.51 12.68 -16.21
C LYS A 140 -11.34 13.50 -17.50
N SER A 141 -11.56 14.81 -17.43
CA SER A 141 -11.36 15.71 -18.57
C SER A 141 -9.91 15.77 -19.05
N LEU A 142 -8.92 15.59 -18.17
CA LEU A 142 -7.51 15.52 -18.54
C LEU A 142 -7.19 14.23 -19.30
N ILE A 143 -7.55 13.07 -18.74
CA ILE A 143 -7.26 11.77 -19.36
C ILE A 143 -7.99 11.54 -20.69
N ASP A 144 -9.12 12.24 -20.91
CA ASP A 144 -9.88 12.19 -22.17
C ASP A 144 -9.26 13.06 -23.28
N GLN A 145 -8.25 13.87 -22.98
CA GLN A 145 -7.59 14.67 -24.01
C GLN A 145 -6.81 13.77 -24.97
N ARG A 146 -6.99 13.98 -26.28
CA ARG A 146 -6.33 13.17 -27.34
C ARG A 146 -4.82 13.01 -27.15
N GLN A 147 -4.13 14.08 -26.76
CA GLN A 147 -2.68 14.02 -26.50
C GLN A 147 -2.37 13.09 -25.32
N ILE A 148 -3.17 13.12 -24.26
CA ILE A 148 -2.96 12.30 -23.07
C ILE A 148 -3.24 10.84 -23.41
N GLN A 149 -4.31 10.53 -24.13
CA GLN A 149 -4.61 9.15 -24.58
C GLN A 149 -3.52 8.59 -25.51
N ARG A 150 -2.93 9.44 -26.36
CA ARG A 150 -1.82 9.04 -27.21
C ARG A 150 -0.56 8.74 -26.39
N SER A 151 -0.23 9.61 -25.44
CA SER A 151 1.03 9.56 -24.67
C SER A 151 1.01 8.56 -23.50
N ILE A 152 -0.14 8.38 -22.85
CA ILE A 152 -0.28 7.64 -21.59
C ILE A 152 -1.14 6.39 -21.84
N LYS A 153 -0.54 5.22 -21.70
CA LYS A 153 -1.20 3.93 -22.00
C LYS A 153 -1.92 3.32 -20.79
N GLY A 154 -1.52 3.74 -19.59
CA GLY A 154 -2.17 3.35 -18.35
C GLY A 154 -1.90 4.35 -17.25
N TRP A 155 -2.75 4.37 -16.23
CA TRP A 155 -2.55 5.24 -15.08
C TRP A 155 -3.19 4.70 -13.81
N PHE A 156 -2.63 5.11 -12.69
CA PHE A 156 -3.23 5.05 -11.36
C PHE A 156 -3.31 6.48 -10.83
N ARG A 157 -4.37 6.82 -10.10
CA ARG A 157 -4.44 8.06 -9.31
C ARG A 157 -4.85 7.77 -7.87
N ALA A 158 -4.37 8.60 -6.96
CA ALA A 158 -4.85 8.75 -5.59
C ALA A 158 -5.06 10.24 -5.29
N ILE A 159 -6.04 10.55 -4.43
CA ILE A 159 -6.26 11.91 -3.93
C ILE A 159 -5.70 11.98 -2.51
N GLU A 160 -4.79 12.93 -2.29
CA GLU A 160 -4.27 13.32 -0.97
C GLU A 160 -4.80 14.71 -0.62
N ILE A 161 -5.03 14.95 0.67
CA ILE A 161 -5.44 16.25 1.20
C ILE A 161 -4.42 16.63 2.27
N THR A 162 -3.81 17.79 2.10
CA THR A 162 -3.00 18.44 3.13
C THR A 162 -3.74 19.62 3.71
N ARG A 163 -3.63 19.84 5.02
CA ARG A 163 -4.19 21.01 5.69
C ARG A 163 -3.10 22.04 5.95
N ASN A 164 -3.36 23.29 5.60
CA ASN A 164 -2.54 24.41 6.03
C ASN A 164 -2.85 24.72 7.51
N LYS A 165 -1.85 24.65 8.37
CA LYS A 165 -2.02 24.90 9.81
C LYS A 165 -2.21 26.39 10.12
N ASP A 166 -1.72 27.29 9.26
CA ASP A 166 -1.71 28.73 9.52
C ASP A 166 -3.08 29.37 9.27
N ASP A 167 -3.75 28.99 8.18
CA ASP A 167 -5.05 29.57 7.78
C ASP A 167 -6.20 28.55 7.83
N GLY A 168 -5.93 27.30 8.20
CA GLY A 168 -6.92 26.23 8.32
C GLY A 168 -7.51 25.72 7.00
N THR A 169 -6.99 26.17 5.84
CA THR A 169 -7.48 25.76 4.52
C THR A 169 -6.97 24.38 4.12
N TYR A 170 -7.65 23.75 3.16
CA TYR A 170 -7.35 22.41 2.67
C TYR A 170 -6.82 22.44 1.24
N HIS A 171 -5.83 21.60 0.96
CA HIS A 171 -5.16 21.47 -0.33
C HIS A 171 -5.31 20.05 -0.88
N PRO A 172 -6.47 19.71 -1.48
CA PRO A 172 -6.63 18.43 -2.15
C PRO A 172 -5.81 18.40 -3.44
N HIS A 173 -5.09 17.31 -3.69
CA HIS A 173 -4.25 17.15 -4.88
C HIS A 173 -4.24 15.70 -5.34
N ILE A 174 -3.83 15.48 -6.59
CA ILE A 174 -3.74 14.14 -7.18
C ILE A 174 -2.27 13.73 -7.24
N HIS A 175 -1.98 12.54 -6.74
CA HIS A 175 -0.79 11.78 -7.11
C HIS A 175 -1.17 10.72 -8.13
N ALA A 176 -0.37 10.57 -9.19
CA ALA A 176 -0.63 9.62 -10.24
C ALA A 176 0.64 8.92 -10.73
N ILE A 177 0.51 7.63 -11.01
CA ILE A 177 1.47 6.84 -11.78
C ILE A 177 0.97 6.79 -13.21
N LEU A 178 1.82 7.11 -14.18
CA LEU A 178 1.50 7.06 -15.60
C LEU A 178 2.42 6.06 -16.29
N ALA A 179 1.84 5.07 -16.97
CA ALA A 179 2.55 4.16 -17.86
C ALA A 179 2.68 4.77 -19.26
N VAL A 180 3.91 4.84 -19.74
CA VAL A 180 4.26 5.37 -21.06
C VAL A 180 5.16 4.40 -21.80
N GLU A 181 5.10 4.45 -23.14
CA GLU A 181 6.06 3.74 -23.98
C GLU A 181 7.40 4.51 -24.03
N PRO A 182 8.52 3.85 -24.38
CA PRO A 182 9.83 4.51 -24.50
C PRO A 182 9.82 5.72 -25.45
N GLY A 183 8.95 5.68 -26.47
CA GLY A 183 8.73 6.77 -27.42
C GLY A 183 8.33 8.09 -26.77
N TYR A 184 7.77 8.07 -25.56
CA TYR A 184 7.43 9.28 -24.81
C TYR A 184 8.65 10.19 -24.59
N PHE A 185 9.85 9.63 -24.39
CA PHE A 185 11.05 10.44 -24.12
C PHE A 185 11.70 11.00 -25.39
N ALA A 186 11.30 10.50 -26.56
CA ALA A 186 11.77 11.03 -27.83
C ALA A 186 10.94 12.27 -28.23
N ARG A 187 11.53 13.46 -28.17
CA ARG A 187 10.81 14.72 -28.51
C ARG A 187 10.13 14.71 -29.89
N LYS A 188 10.65 13.93 -30.84
CA LYS A 188 10.11 13.82 -32.20
C LYS A 188 8.93 12.84 -32.32
N SER A 189 8.62 12.04 -31.29
CA SER A 189 7.51 11.06 -31.33
C SER A 189 6.12 11.70 -31.35
N GLY A 190 6.02 12.97 -30.94
CA GLY A 190 4.75 13.63 -30.70
C GLY A 190 4.02 13.14 -29.45
N GLU A 191 4.64 12.28 -28.64
CA GLU A 191 4.10 11.77 -27.37
C GLU A 191 4.66 12.52 -26.16
N TYR A 192 5.85 13.10 -26.25
CA TYR A 192 6.44 13.86 -25.15
C TYR A 192 5.59 15.09 -24.81
N ILE A 193 5.21 15.22 -23.55
CA ILE A 193 4.47 16.38 -23.04
C ILE A 193 5.41 17.21 -22.18
N THR A 194 5.66 18.46 -22.60
CA THR A 194 6.47 19.41 -21.84
C THR A 194 5.77 19.80 -20.54
N HIS A 195 6.53 20.24 -19.53
CA HIS A 195 5.96 20.73 -18.28
C HIS A 195 4.95 21.88 -18.49
N LYS A 196 5.29 22.86 -19.34
CA LYS A 196 4.38 23.96 -19.71
C LYS A 196 3.06 23.45 -20.31
N GLU A 197 3.13 22.40 -21.12
CA GLU A 197 1.95 21.79 -21.71
C GLU A 197 1.12 21.01 -20.67
N TRP A 198 1.75 20.33 -19.71
CA TRP A 198 1.05 19.73 -18.58
C TRP A 198 0.27 20.76 -17.76
N VAL A 199 0.90 21.89 -17.41
CA VAL A 199 0.25 23.00 -16.70
C VAL A 199 -0.93 23.52 -17.51
N ARG A 200 -0.75 23.80 -18.80
CA ARG A 200 -1.81 24.30 -19.69
C ARG A 200 -2.99 23.33 -19.79
N ARG A 201 -2.71 22.03 -19.96
CA ARG A 201 -3.73 20.98 -20.07
C ARG A 201 -4.48 20.77 -18.77
N TRP A 202 -3.77 20.81 -17.64
CA TRP A 202 -4.38 20.70 -16.33
C TRP A 202 -5.26 21.91 -16.02
N ARG A 203 -4.78 23.14 -16.28
CA ARG A 203 -5.58 24.35 -16.19
C ARG A 203 -6.88 24.25 -16.98
N LEU A 204 -6.80 23.79 -18.23
CA LEU A 204 -7.96 23.61 -19.10
C LEU A 204 -8.94 22.58 -18.54
N ALA A 205 -8.44 21.43 -18.08
CA ALA A 205 -9.26 20.36 -17.52
C ALA A 205 -9.94 20.79 -16.20
N LEU A 206 -9.22 21.56 -15.37
CA LEU A 206 -9.70 22.13 -14.12
C LEU A 206 -10.62 23.33 -14.32
N LYS A 207 -10.63 23.93 -15.52
CA LYS A 207 -11.28 25.21 -15.83
C LYS A 207 -10.83 26.34 -14.89
N ALA A 208 -9.54 26.35 -14.58
CA ALA A 208 -8.93 27.34 -13.72
C ALA A 208 -8.56 28.62 -14.49
N ASP A 209 -8.71 29.77 -13.83
CA ASP A 209 -8.28 31.10 -14.28
C ASP A 209 -6.80 31.40 -13.93
N TYR A 210 -6.09 30.42 -13.39
CA TYR A 210 -4.69 30.50 -12.97
C TYR A 210 -3.90 29.29 -13.48
N ASP A 211 -2.58 29.38 -13.45
CA ASP A 211 -1.70 28.24 -13.74
C ASP A 211 -1.49 27.41 -12.46
N PRO A 212 -2.08 26.19 -12.36
CA PRO A 212 -1.89 25.32 -11.20
C PRO A 212 -0.47 24.74 -11.17
N SER A 213 -0.03 24.35 -9.97
CA SER A 213 1.25 23.65 -9.83
C SER A 213 1.12 22.22 -10.34
N VAL A 214 2.07 21.83 -11.18
CA VAL A 214 2.21 20.47 -11.69
C VAL A 214 3.64 20.03 -11.50
N ARG A 215 3.82 18.83 -10.94
CA ARG A 215 5.13 18.18 -10.84
C ARG A 215 5.09 16.88 -11.63
N ILE A 216 6.03 16.70 -12.54
CA ILE A 216 6.18 15.43 -13.27
C ILE A 216 7.64 15.01 -13.21
N GLN A 217 7.87 13.74 -12.88
CA GLN A 217 9.21 13.19 -12.76
C GLN A 217 9.21 11.72 -13.19
N THR A 218 10.32 11.27 -13.75
CA THR A 218 10.56 9.85 -13.97
C THR A 218 10.69 9.15 -12.63
N THR A 219 10.11 7.96 -12.48
CA THR A 219 10.34 7.10 -11.33
C THR A 219 11.74 6.48 -11.47
N LYS A 220 12.81 7.24 -11.18
CA LYS A 220 14.18 6.72 -11.26
C LYS A 220 14.57 6.09 -9.92
N ALA A 221 14.94 4.80 -9.94
CA ALA A 221 15.83 4.19 -8.96
C ALA A 221 16.77 3.20 -9.67
N LYS A 222 17.98 3.01 -9.12
CA LYS A 222 18.98 2.05 -9.60
C LYS A 222 18.43 0.63 -9.41
N GLY A 223 18.31 -0.13 -10.49
CA GLY A 223 17.84 -1.52 -10.50
C GLY A 223 16.37 -1.65 -10.96
N GLU A 224 16.11 -2.57 -11.88
CA GLU A 224 14.87 -2.69 -12.69
C GLU A 224 13.59 -2.95 -11.87
N LEU A 225 13.69 -3.49 -10.65
CA LEU A 225 12.52 -3.80 -9.80
C LEU A 225 12.25 -2.80 -8.65
N CYS A 226 13.23 -1.99 -8.24
CA CYS A 226 13.09 -1.15 -7.04
C CYS A 226 12.37 0.19 -7.29
N ALA A 227 12.35 0.67 -8.54
CA ALA A 227 11.77 1.98 -8.87
C ALA A 227 10.23 1.99 -8.79
N GLY A 228 9.58 0.87 -9.12
CA GLY A 228 8.12 0.74 -9.07
C GLY A 228 7.57 0.79 -7.65
N ARG A 229 8.24 0.11 -6.70
CA ARG A 229 7.81 0.06 -5.29
C ARG A 229 7.85 1.41 -4.60
N ALA A 230 8.95 2.15 -4.73
CA ALA A 230 9.06 3.49 -4.14
C ALA A 230 8.01 4.46 -4.72
N ALA A 231 7.75 4.38 -6.03
CA ALA A 231 6.71 5.17 -6.67
C ALA A 231 5.30 4.76 -6.22
N ALA A 232 5.06 3.46 -6.04
CA ALA A 232 3.80 2.93 -5.51
C ALA A 232 3.56 3.39 -4.06
N GLU A 233 4.57 3.36 -3.20
CA GLU A 233 4.49 3.86 -1.82
C GLU A 233 4.19 5.36 -1.77
N GLU A 234 4.84 6.15 -2.63
CA GLU A 234 4.58 7.58 -2.74
C GLU A 234 3.17 7.89 -3.29
N ALA A 235 2.68 7.11 -4.26
CA ALA A 235 1.35 7.31 -4.86
C ALA A 235 0.21 6.78 -3.98
N ALA A 236 0.45 5.74 -3.19
CA ALA A 236 -0.55 5.07 -2.35
C ALA A 236 -0.64 5.67 -0.93
N LYS A 237 -0.12 6.89 -0.72
CA LYS A 237 -0.26 7.62 0.55
C LYS A 237 -1.72 7.80 0.95
N TYR A 238 -1.93 7.98 2.25
CA TYR A 238 -3.25 8.21 2.82
C TYR A 238 -3.89 9.47 2.24
N ALA A 239 -5.22 9.47 2.12
CA ALA A 239 -5.95 10.66 1.73
C ALA A 239 -5.83 11.81 2.74
N THR A 240 -5.56 11.51 4.01
CA THR A 240 -5.43 12.48 5.12
C THR A 240 -4.36 12.01 6.10
N LYS A 241 -3.74 12.93 6.83
CA LYS A 241 -2.79 12.60 7.91
C LYS A 241 -3.48 12.69 9.27
N ASP A 242 -3.22 11.72 10.15
CA ASP A 242 -3.80 11.72 11.50
C ASP A 242 -3.35 12.93 12.33
N SER A 243 -2.14 13.44 12.08
CA SER A 243 -1.61 14.68 12.66
C SER A 243 -2.41 15.94 12.32
N ASP A 244 -3.33 15.90 11.35
CA ASP A 244 -4.17 17.06 11.02
C ASP A 244 -5.26 17.29 12.07
N TYR A 245 -5.68 16.25 12.79
CA TYR A 245 -6.75 16.32 13.80
C TYR A 245 -6.38 15.65 15.13
N ILE A 246 -5.28 14.90 15.21
CA ILE A 246 -4.72 14.36 16.46
C ILE A 246 -3.42 15.09 16.75
N ASP A 247 -3.56 16.36 17.12
CA ASP A 247 -2.47 17.28 17.47
C ASP A 247 -2.70 17.78 18.90
N SER A 248 -1.66 17.83 19.72
CA SER A 248 -1.74 18.35 21.10
C SER A 248 -1.99 19.86 21.13
N ASP A 249 -1.60 20.56 20.06
CA ASP A 249 -1.66 22.01 19.99
C ASP A 249 -3.00 22.50 19.44
N LEU A 250 -3.88 21.59 18.99
CA LEU A 250 -5.21 21.89 18.50
C LEU A 250 -6.26 21.82 19.62
N PRO A 251 -7.08 22.88 19.82
CA PRO A 251 -8.26 22.79 20.69
C PRO A 251 -9.22 21.68 20.26
N GLU A 252 -9.84 20.97 21.22
CA GLU A 252 -10.72 19.82 20.96
C GLU A 252 -11.84 20.16 19.96
N TRP A 253 -12.48 21.32 20.09
CA TRP A 253 -13.55 21.76 19.20
C TRP A 253 -13.08 21.94 17.75
N MET A 254 -11.85 22.43 17.54
CA MET A 254 -11.29 22.63 16.20
C MET A 254 -10.87 21.30 15.59
N ALA A 255 -10.26 20.42 16.39
CA ALA A 255 -9.96 19.05 15.96
C ALA A 255 -11.22 18.27 15.57
N ALA A 256 -12.32 18.44 16.32
CA ALA A 256 -13.62 17.85 16.02
C ALA A 256 -14.21 18.40 14.72
N ASP A 257 -14.10 19.71 14.48
CA ASP A 257 -14.52 20.35 13.22
C ASP A 257 -13.74 19.82 11.99
N ILE A 258 -12.43 19.61 12.13
CA ILE A 258 -11.60 18.98 11.09
C ILE A 258 -12.05 17.55 10.81
N VAL A 259 -12.36 16.78 11.87
CA VAL A 259 -12.89 15.41 11.75
C VAL A 259 -14.24 15.42 11.04
N ASP A 260 -15.16 16.33 11.39
CA ASP A 260 -16.46 16.47 10.72
C ASP A 260 -16.28 16.82 9.24
N THR A 261 -15.45 17.81 8.96
CA THR A 261 -15.12 18.27 7.60
C THR A 261 -14.59 17.12 6.74
N TYR A 262 -13.57 16.40 7.21
CA TYR A 262 -13.05 15.25 6.48
C TYR A 262 -14.07 14.12 6.35
N THR A 263 -14.83 13.83 7.40
CA THR A 263 -15.82 12.75 7.40
C THR A 263 -16.90 13.00 6.36
N ARG A 264 -17.44 14.22 6.30
CA ARG A 264 -18.42 14.62 5.27
C ARG A 264 -17.80 14.65 3.89
N ALA A 265 -16.64 15.28 3.75
CA ALA A 265 -15.99 15.46 2.45
C ALA A 265 -15.60 14.12 1.81
N LEU A 266 -15.15 13.13 2.58
CA LEU A 266 -14.69 11.84 2.06
C LEU A 266 -15.81 10.80 1.93
N ARG A 267 -16.99 11.02 2.52
CA ARG A 267 -18.09 10.03 2.51
C ARG A 267 -18.52 9.66 1.09
N ARG A 268 -18.60 8.35 0.80
CA ARG A 268 -19.03 7.78 -0.49
C ARG A 268 -18.24 8.28 -1.72
N ARG A 269 -16.96 8.61 -1.54
CA ARG A 269 -16.07 9.03 -2.64
C ARG A 269 -15.03 7.98 -2.96
N ARG A 270 -14.75 7.78 -4.25
CA ARG A 270 -13.63 6.95 -4.71
C ARG A 270 -12.37 7.81 -4.82
N LEU A 271 -11.41 7.59 -3.94
CA LEU A 271 -10.18 8.39 -3.83
C LEU A 271 -9.09 7.85 -4.76
N THR A 272 -9.11 6.55 -5.03
CA THR A 272 -8.16 5.88 -5.93
C THR A 272 -8.85 5.35 -7.18
N ALA A 273 -8.14 5.34 -8.31
CA ALA A 273 -8.67 4.75 -9.54
C ALA A 273 -7.55 4.32 -10.49
N PHE A 274 -7.86 3.35 -11.34
CA PHE A 274 -7.01 2.88 -12.43
C PHE A 274 -7.62 3.19 -13.80
N GLY A 275 -6.76 3.29 -14.83
CA GLY A 275 -7.16 3.33 -16.23
C GLY A 275 -6.09 2.75 -17.17
N GLY A 276 -6.51 2.38 -18.38
CA GLY A 276 -5.64 1.74 -19.39
C GLY A 276 -5.00 0.46 -18.88
N TRP A 277 -3.73 0.21 -19.22
CA TRP A 277 -2.99 -1.00 -18.85
C TRP A 277 -3.03 -1.34 -17.36
N LEU A 278 -2.94 -0.32 -16.48
CA LEU A 278 -3.00 -0.57 -15.03
C LEU A 278 -4.38 -1.05 -14.57
N LYS A 279 -5.46 -0.64 -15.25
CA LYS A 279 -6.81 -1.13 -14.94
C LYS A 279 -6.96 -2.59 -15.37
N GLU A 280 -6.46 -2.93 -16.55
CA GLU A 280 -6.49 -4.29 -17.08
C GLU A 280 -5.70 -5.25 -16.18
N ALA A 281 -4.50 -4.84 -15.76
CA ALA A 281 -3.69 -5.59 -14.80
C ALA A 281 -4.37 -5.71 -13.42
N ALA A 282 -4.97 -4.62 -12.89
CA ALA A 282 -5.71 -4.68 -11.63
C ALA A 282 -6.92 -5.63 -11.70
N ALA A 283 -7.66 -5.64 -12.82
CA ALA A 283 -8.75 -6.59 -13.05
C ALA A 283 -8.25 -8.03 -13.11
N ALA A 284 -7.13 -8.30 -13.79
CA ALA A 284 -6.53 -9.64 -13.85
C ALA A 284 -6.07 -10.16 -12.48
N LEU A 285 -5.68 -9.27 -11.57
CA LEU A 285 -5.24 -9.60 -10.21
C LEU A 285 -6.38 -9.56 -9.17
N GLY A 286 -7.59 -9.12 -9.55
CA GLY A 286 -8.70 -8.92 -8.61
C GLY A 286 -8.49 -7.76 -7.62
N THR A 287 -7.71 -6.74 -7.98
CA THR A 287 -7.30 -5.62 -7.11
C THR A 287 -7.80 -4.25 -7.60
N GLU A 288 -8.98 -4.19 -8.22
CA GLU A 288 -9.53 -2.95 -8.79
C GLU A 288 -9.93 -1.89 -7.75
N ASP A 289 -10.23 -2.31 -6.51
CA ASP A 289 -10.55 -1.44 -5.38
C ASP A 289 -9.48 -1.55 -4.29
N LEU A 290 -8.55 -0.60 -4.28
CA LEU A 290 -7.51 -0.52 -3.26
C LEU A 290 -8.02 0.01 -1.92
N GLU A 291 -9.26 0.54 -1.85
CA GLU A 291 -9.83 1.07 -0.63
C GLU A 291 -10.61 0.02 0.17
N ASP A 292 -11.26 -0.98 -0.44
CA ASP A 292 -11.99 -2.02 0.32
C ASP A 292 -11.19 -3.32 0.53
N GLY A 293 -9.89 -3.19 0.74
CA GLY A 293 -9.00 -4.32 0.92
C GLY A 293 -9.01 -4.95 2.32
N ASP A 294 -8.45 -6.15 2.38
CA ASP A 294 -8.11 -6.86 3.60
C ASP A 294 -7.01 -6.16 4.39
N LEU A 295 -7.36 -5.59 5.54
CA LEU A 295 -6.38 -4.88 6.36
C LEU A 295 -5.48 -5.82 7.16
N VAL A 296 -5.65 -7.14 7.12
CA VAL A 296 -4.81 -8.09 7.86
C VAL A 296 -3.57 -8.46 7.04
N HIS A 297 -3.78 -9.01 5.85
CA HIS A 297 -2.74 -9.54 4.98
C HIS A 297 -2.22 -8.44 4.04
N LEU A 298 -1.16 -7.73 4.47
CA LEU A 298 -0.64 -6.52 3.82
C LEU A 298 0.56 -6.78 2.89
N ASP A 299 1.16 -7.96 2.98
CA ASP A 299 2.32 -8.44 2.24
C ASP A 299 2.22 -9.97 2.09
N GLN A 300 3.23 -10.58 1.45
CA GLN A 300 3.29 -12.04 1.38
C GLN A 300 3.38 -12.63 2.79
N ASP A 301 2.46 -13.54 3.11
CA ASP A 301 2.42 -14.18 4.40
C ASP A 301 3.71 -14.96 4.67
N THR A 302 4.39 -14.60 5.76
CA THR A 302 5.61 -15.29 6.18
C THR A 302 5.32 -16.63 6.85
N ILE A 303 4.09 -16.83 7.33
CA ILE A 303 3.65 -18.06 7.99
C ILE A 303 2.36 -18.52 7.33
N ARG A 304 2.38 -19.73 6.76
CA ARG A 304 1.18 -20.37 6.24
C ARG A 304 0.32 -20.90 7.39
N ALA A 305 -1.00 -20.79 7.24
CA ALA A 305 -1.97 -21.22 8.24
C ALA A 305 -1.90 -22.73 8.57
N ASP A 306 -1.45 -23.59 7.66
CA ASP A 306 -1.33 -25.04 7.90
C ASP A 306 0.01 -25.46 8.54
N VAL A 307 0.98 -24.55 8.54
CA VAL A 307 2.32 -24.76 9.15
C VAL A 307 2.40 -24.13 10.54
N ALA A 308 1.65 -23.05 10.79
CA ALA A 308 1.61 -22.39 12.07
C ALA A 308 1.29 -23.38 13.20
N GLU A 309 2.00 -23.27 14.31
CA GLU A 309 1.90 -24.25 15.40
C GLU A 309 0.90 -23.79 16.45
N LEU A 310 0.83 -22.47 16.66
CA LEU A 310 0.00 -21.83 17.66
C LEU A 310 -0.90 -20.76 17.04
N ILE A 311 -2.07 -20.58 17.65
CA ILE A 311 -2.92 -19.42 17.48
C ILE A 311 -2.91 -18.64 18.80
N GLU A 312 -2.55 -17.37 18.73
CA GLU A 312 -2.50 -16.45 19.87
C GLU A 312 -3.50 -15.31 19.69
N ASP A 313 -4.39 -15.13 20.65
CA ASP A 313 -5.34 -14.02 20.69
C ASP A 313 -4.88 -12.98 21.71
N TYR A 314 -4.73 -11.74 21.26
CA TYR A 314 -4.39 -10.59 22.08
C TYR A 314 -5.57 -9.63 22.17
N GLY A 315 -5.90 -9.22 23.39
CA GLY A 315 -6.94 -8.25 23.71
C GLY A 315 -6.34 -6.93 24.18
N TRP A 316 -6.94 -5.80 23.80
CA TRP A 316 -6.60 -4.51 24.39
C TRP A 316 -7.06 -4.47 25.84
N HIS A 317 -6.12 -4.37 26.79
CA HIS A 317 -6.41 -4.28 28.20
C HIS A 317 -6.42 -2.82 28.66
N PHE A 318 -7.59 -2.29 29.01
CA PHE A 318 -7.78 -0.87 29.32
C PHE A 318 -6.94 -0.39 30.51
N GLY A 319 -6.83 -1.19 31.57
CA GLY A 319 -6.02 -0.83 32.75
C GLY A 319 -4.51 -0.81 32.47
N ALA A 320 -4.05 -1.63 31.53
CA ALA A 320 -2.63 -1.68 31.15
C ALA A 320 -2.29 -0.66 30.05
N GLY A 321 -3.29 -0.22 29.29
CA GLY A 321 -3.09 0.59 28.09
C GLY A 321 -2.22 -0.14 27.05
N ASP A 322 -2.36 -1.47 26.94
CA ASP A 322 -1.55 -2.30 26.04
C ASP A 322 -2.30 -3.58 25.64
N TYR A 323 -1.75 -4.32 24.67
CA TYR A 323 -2.28 -5.61 24.24
C TYR A 323 -1.73 -6.74 25.11
N VAL A 324 -2.62 -7.54 25.66
CA VAL A 324 -2.31 -8.68 26.54
C VAL A 324 -2.79 -9.97 25.89
N LEU A 325 -2.00 -11.04 26.00
CA LEU A 325 -2.38 -12.37 25.56
C LEU A 325 -3.60 -12.85 26.36
N THR A 326 -4.68 -13.14 25.65
CA THR A 326 -5.96 -13.61 26.21
C THR A 326 -6.19 -15.09 25.98
N SER A 327 -5.63 -15.66 24.90
CA SER A 327 -5.70 -17.09 24.60
C SER A 327 -4.48 -17.52 23.79
N ARG A 328 -3.96 -18.72 24.07
CA ARG A 328 -2.95 -19.41 23.27
C ARG A 328 -3.40 -20.85 23.12
N ARG A 329 -3.56 -21.31 21.88
CA ARG A 329 -3.98 -22.68 21.57
C ARG A 329 -3.14 -23.28 20.45
N VAL A 330 -3.03 -24.61 20.43
CA VAL A 330 -2.46 -25.32 19.29
C VAL A 330 -3.32 -25.06 18.07
N ASN A 331 -2.68 -24.79 16.94
CA ASN A 331 -3.38 -24.56 15.69
C ASN A 331 -4.08 -25.86 15.23
N PRO A 332 -5.42 -25.88 15.11
CA PRO A 332 -6.15 -27.07 14.70
C PRO A 332 -5.87 -27.47 13.24
N LEU A 333 -5.31 -26.57 12.43
CA LEU A 333 -4.93 -26.83 11.04
C LEU A 333 -3.50 -27.35 10.88
N ARG A 334 -2.75 -27.51 11.98
CA ARG A 334 -1.38 -28.03 11.93
C ARG A 334 -1.40 -29.43 11.34
N VAL A 335 -0.76 -29.59 10.18
CA VAL A 335 -0.56 -30.91 9.59
C VAL A 335 0.50 -31.65 10.40
N THR A 336 0.08 -32.54 11.29
CA THR A 336 0.99 -33.49 11.94
C THR A 336 1.33 -34.58 10.92
N ARG A 337 2.54 -34.55 10.36
CA ARG A 337 3.11 -35.75 9.72
C ARG A 337 3.28 -36.81 10.81
N ALA A 338 2.66 -37.97 10.65
CA ALA A 338 2.95 -39.11 11.51
C ALA A 338 4.43 -39.47 11.33
N GLU A 339 5.13 -39.70 12.44
CA GLU A 339 6.49 -40.25 12.39
C GLU A 339 6.44 -41.61 11.65
N GLY A 340 7.00 -41.64 10.43
CA GLY A 340 7.03 -42.85 9.60
C GLY A 340 6.82 -42.61 8.10
N ASP A 341 6.25 -41.47 7.69
CA ASP A 341 5.97 -41.19 6.28
C ASP A 341 7.23 -40.62 5.58
N THR A 342 8.19 -41.51 5.35
CA THR A 342 9.34 -41.21 4.48
C THR A 342 8.83 -41.24 3.04
N PRO A 343 8.93 -40.16 2.25
CA PRO A 343 8.60 -40.23 0.83
C PRO A 343 9.47 -41.31 0.16
N PRO A 344 8.90 -42.15 -0.74
CA PRO A 344 9.68 -43.21 -1.37
C PRO A 344 10.89 -42.59 -2.07
N ALA A 345 12.08 -43.15 -1.80
CA ALA A 345 13.32 -42.71 -2.41
C ALA A 345 13.15 -42.71 -3.94
N ALA A 346 13.45 -41.57 -4.56
CA ALA A 346 13.52 -41.48 -6.01
C ALA A 346 14.50 -42.56 -6.53
N PRO A 347 14.17 -43.27 -7.63
CA PRO A 347 15.04 -44.32 -8.15
C PRO A 347 16.41 -43.72 -8.48
N GLY A 348 17.44 -44.28 -7.84
CA GLY A 348 18.81 -43.78 -7.89
C GLY A 348 19.35 -43.69 -9.31
N ARG A 349 19.95 -42.53 -9.62
CA ARG A 349 20.74 -42.31 -10.84
C ARG A 349 22.01 -43.20 -10.75
N PRO A 350 22.42 -43.90 -11.82
CA PRO A 350 23.66 -44.70 -11.79
C PRO A 350 24.87 -43.79 -11.54
N PRO A 351 25.93 -44.30 -10.87
CA PRO A 351 27.11 -43.50 -10.54
C PRO A 351 27.88 -43.11 -11.81
N GLU A 352 28.26 -41.83 -11.87
CA GLU A 352 29.18 -41.30 -12.87
C GLU A 352 30.60 -41.74 -12.50
N ASN A 353 31.28 -42.43 -13.42
CA ASN A 353 32.69 -42.77 -13.31
C ASN A 353 33.53 -41.51 -13.55
N GLU A 354 34.25 -41.05 -12.52
CA GLU A 354 35.43 -40.20 -12.70
C GLU A 354 36.63 -41.09 -13.05
N GLU A 355 37.25 -40.86 -14.21
CA GLU A 355 38.69 -41.06 -14.42
C GLU A 355 39.09 -40.52 -15.81
N GLY A 356 40.15 -39.70 -15.87
CA GLY A 356 40.86 -39.46 -17.15
C GLY A 356 41.43 -38.06 -17.35
N GLU A 357 42.52 -37.77 -16.64
CA GLU A 357 43.33 -36.56 -16.74
C GLU A 357 44.16 -36.47 -18.06
N ARG A 358 44.35 -35.23 -18.58
CA ARG A 358 45.47 -34.69 -19.42
C ARG A 358 45.44 -34.81 -20.97
N PRO A 359 46.28 -34.05 -21.71
CA PRO A 359 46.48 -32.59 -21.71
C PRO A 359 46.54 -31.99 -23.15
N SER A 360 46.77 -30.68 -23.23
CA SER A 360 47.06 -29.86 -24.42
C SER A 360 48.06 -30.47 -25.44
N GLY A 361 47.78 -30.30 -26.75
CA GLY A 361 48.76 -30.59 -27.81
C GLY A 361 48.25 -30.22 -29.21
N ALA A 362 49.09 -29.59 -30.01
CA ALA A 362 48.78 -28.83 -31.21
C ALA A 362 48.60 -29.64 -32.52
N SER A 363 47.87 -28.99 -33.44
CA SER A 363 48.14 -28.85 -34.88
C SER A 363 47.87 -29.99 -35.89
N ALA A 364 47.30 -29.50 -37.01
CA ALA A 364 47.55 -29.84 -38.42
C ALA A 364 46.51 -30.75 -39.13
N GLY A 365 46.00 -30.24 -40.25
CA GLY A 365 45.49 -31.11 -41.34
C GLY A 365 44.26 -30.65 -42.13
N ARG A 366 44.45 -29.65 -43.00
CA ARG A 366 43.90 -29.48 -44.38
C ARG A 366 42.65 -30.26 -44.87
N ARG A 367 41.86 -29.49 -45.68
CA ARG A 367 41.09 -29.84 -46.91
C ARG A 367 39.78 -30.63 -46.67
N GLU A 368 38.68 -30.46 -47.42
CA GLU A 368 38.42 -29.85 -48.72
C GLU A 368 36.89 -29.59 -48.89
N ASN A 369 36.56 -28.77 -49.89
CA ASN A 369 35.22 -28.39 -50.36
C ASN A 369 34.21 -29.54 -50.51
N ARG A 370 32.91 -29.21 -50.35
CA ARG A 370 31.84 -29.41 -51.37
C ARG A 370 30.46 -28.94 -50.88
N GLU A 371 29.93 -27.95 -51.58
CA GLU A 371 28.49 -27.74 -51.88
C GLU A 371 27.90 -28.96 -52.65
N PRO A 372 26.60 -29.04 -53.04
CA PRO A 372 25.35 -28.29 -52.72
C PRO A 372 24.20 -29.33 -52.46
N PRO A 373 22.93 -29.26 -52.97
CA PRO A 373 21.95 -28.20 -53.34
C PRO A 373 20.60 -28.39 -52.57
N ARG A 374 19.48 -27.67 -52.76
CA ARG A 374 18.98 -26.59 -53.62
C ARG A 374 17.83 -25.89 -52.91
#